data_AF-A0A9D9RRR0-F1
#
_entry.id   AF-A0A9D9RRR0-F1
#
_cell.length_a   1.000
_cell.length_b   1.000
_cell.length_c   1.000
_cell.angle_alpha   90.00
_cell.angle_beta   90.00
_cell.angle_gamma   90.00
#
_symmetry.space_group_name_H-M   'P 1'
#
loop_
_entity.id
_entity.type
_entity.pdbx_description
1 polymer ?
#
loop_
_entity_poly.entity_id
_entity_poly.type
_entity_poly.pdbx_seq_one_letter_code
_entity_poly.pdbx_strand_id
1 'polypeptide(L)'
;LSGQTTGTVTINPTTDATVEADETVIITIDAGTGYTVGTPSSATGTITNDETPAATIAVSPTSVLEDGATNLVYTVTLDKAPASDITINLTTTGTATTLTDYTGAAASVTILSGQTTGTVTINPTTDATVEADETVIITIDAGTGYTVGTPSSATGTILGGVFDPPMGIKTYNDDGLPEMEFRMVWINSSNTASVNTQVIDNIPDGTTYVSGSLTCVTRGSSATASAATSPLNTIISNSSCAFDGSNNRIQWQGSIGPDSGNLTEQTAANEVVITFRVRVQDAVDQIFNSGSARVDSDNDNDFLDEVPASQSTSNQVSWTRSLSQVDELPSTGFAPGSISELPNQPENKLYSATDMWIEIPRLGVKLPIVGVPMVDKAWDVSWLSQQAGWLNGTAFPGWVGNSVLTSHVTLPNGTPGPFTSLGKLKWGDKVILHSYGSVYTFEVRENRIVAPNDRSVLKHEEESWITLLTCKTYNEKTGVYSGRISVRAVLLKVELEKSPASSNSRH
;
A
#
# COMPACT_ATOMS: atom_id res chain seq x y z
N LEU A 1 -50.98 19.70 49.40
CA LEU A 1 -51.02 20.60 50.59
C LEU A 1 -52.31 21.41 50.51
N SER A 2 -53.15 21.41 51.56
CA SER A 2 -54.39 22.19 51.57
C SER A 2 -54.06 23.69 51.44
N GLY A 3 -54.72 24.39 50.52
CA GLY A 3 -54.55 25.84 50.31
C GLY A 3 -53.47 26.27 49.30
N GLN A 4 -52.75 25.36 48.64
CA GLN A 4 -51.85 25.72 47.55
C GLN A 4 -52.56 25.77 46.19
N THR A 5 -52.28 26.81 45.40
CA THR A 5 -52.87 27.05 44.08
C THR A 5 -51.90 26.79 42.92
N THR A 6 -50.65 26.43 43.21
CA THR A 6 -49.58 26.19 42.24
C THR A 6 -48.85 24.89 42.52
N GLY A 7 -48.43 24.19 41.47
CA GLY A 7 -47.52 23.05 41.53
C GLY A 7 -46.55 23.09 40.35
N THR A 8 -45.34 22.55 40.53
CA THR A 8 -44.29 22.53 39.52
C THR A 8 -43.96 21.10 39.14
N VAL A 9 -43.85 20.84 37.83
CA VAL A 9 -43.31 19.60 37.28
C VAL A 9 -41.97 19.93 36.63
N THR A 10 -40.92 19.24 37.04
CA THR A 10 -39.57 19.41 36.48
C THR A 10 -39.24 18.19 35.62
N ILE A 11 -38.80 18.43 34.39
CA ILE A 11 -38.32 17.41 33.46
C ILE A 11 -36.87 17.73 33.15
N ASN A 12 -35.97 16.79 33.41
CA ASN A 12 -34.55 16.94 33.13
C ASN A 12 -34.20 16.14 31.86
N PRO A 13 -33.60 16.75 30.84
CA PRO A 13 -33.11 16.02 29.68
C PRO A 13 -31.95 15.09 30.10
N THR A 14 -31.72 14.04 29.30
CA THR A 14 -30.56 13.15 29.45
C THR A 14 -29.51 13.58 28.45
N THR A 15 -28.29 13.84 28.90
CA THR A 15 -27.17 14.14 27.99
C THR A 15 -26.70 12.85 27.32
N ASP A 16 -26.49 12.89 26.01
CA ASP A 16 -25.73 11.86 25.31
C ASP A 16 -24.73 12.47 24.31
N ALA A 17 -24.37 11.75 23.25
CA ALA A 17 -23.36 12.18 22.28
C ALA A 17 -23.85 12.06 20.82
N THR A 18 -25.11 11.70 20.62
CA THR A 18 -25.76 11.46 19.33
C THR A 18 -26.21 12.79 18.76
N VAL A 19 -26.00 13.01 17.46
CA VAL A 19 -26.61 14.16 16.79
C VAL A 19 -28.07 13.80 16.49
N GLU A 20 -28.99 14.56 17.04
CA GLU A 20 -30.43 14.34 16.89
C GLU A 20 -31.20 15.63 16.58
N ALA A 21 -32.50 15.50 16.32
CA ALA A 21 -33.37 16.65 16.08
C ALA A 21 -33.93 17.18 17.41
N ASP A 22 -34.33 18.45 17.44
CA ASP A 22 -35.03 19.01 18.59
C ASP A 22 -36.31 18.20 18.91
N GLU A 23 -36.45 17.82 20.17
CA GLU A 23 -37.60 17.04 20.66
C GLU A 23 -38.57 17.92 21.45
N THR A 24 -39.84 17.50 21.55
CA THR A 24 -40.83 18.22 22.35
C THR A 24 -41.41 17.37 23.46
N VAL A 25 -41.60 17.99 24.62
CA VAL A 25 -42.31 17.39 25.75
C VAL A 25 -43.60 18.17 25.99
N ILE A 26 -44.73 17.48 25.95
CA ILE A 26 -46.06 18.06 26.17
C ILE A 26 -46.63 17.52 27.49
N ILE A 27 -46.94 18.41 28.42
CA ILE A 27 -47.66 18.07 29.66
C ILE A 27 -49.09 18.55 29.51
N THR A 28 -50.06 17.66 29.75
CA THR A 28 -51.50 17.98 29.73
C THR A 28 -52.11 17.74 31.11
N ILE A 29 -53.00 18.62 31.54
CA ILE A 29 -53.77 18.46 32.77
C ILE A 29 -55.02 17.64 32.45
N ASP A 30 -55.08 16.41 32.96
CA ASP A 30 -56.24 15.55 32.82
C ASP A 30 -57.39 15.95 33.76
N ALA A 31 -58.59 15.45 33.47
CA ALA A 31 -59.73 15.62 34.35
C ALA A 31 -59.52 14.85 35.67
N GLY A 32 -59.83 15.50 36.80
CA GLY A 32 -59.69 14.89 38.12
C GLY A 32 -60.68 15.42 39.14
N THR A 33 -60.61 14.88 40.36
CA THR A 33 -61.45 15.31 41.48
C THR A 33 -60.78 16.46 42.23
N GLY A 34 -61.54 17.50 42.55
CA GLY A 34 -61.06 18.62 43.40
C GLY A 34 -60.51 19.83 42.63
N TYR A 35 -60.59 19.84 41.30
CA TYR A 35 -60.29 20.98 40.43
C TYR A 35 -61.10 20.92 39.13
N THR A 36 -61.14 22.03 38.39
CA THR A 36 -61.63 22.05 37.00
C THR A 36 -60.45 22.39 36.08
N VAL A 37 -60.38 21.74 34.92
CA VAL A 37 -59.29 21.98 33.95
C VAL A 37 -59.52 23.33 33.27
N GLY A 38 -58.55 24.24 33.41
CA GLY A 38 -58.59 25.58 32.81
C GLY A 38 -58.09 25.62 31.36
N THR A 39 -58.07 26.81 30.76
CA THR A 39 -57.46 27.05 29.44
C THR A 39 -56.30 28.05 29.58
N PRO A 40 -55.09 27.73 29.06
CA PRO A 40 -54.70 26.48 28.40
C PRO A 40 -54.59 25.30 29.39
N SER A 41 -54.88 24.09 28.93
CA SER A 41 -54.78 22.84 29.71
C SER A 41 -53.50 22.05 29.44
N SER A 42 -52.60 22.59 28.63
CA SER A 42 -51.32 21.96 28.30
C SER A 42 -50.18 22.98 28.23
N ALA A 43 -48.97 22.48 28.41
CA ALA A 43 -47.73 23.21 28.21
C ALA A 43 -46.78 22.35 27.37
N THR A 44 -46.06 22.99 26.44
CA THR A 44 -45.04 22.34 25.60
C THR A 44 -43.68 22.94 25.93
N GLY A 45 -42.67 22.09 26.13
CA GLY A 45 -41.26 22.45 26.19
C GLY A 45 -40.50 21.78 25.04
N THR A 46 -39.38 22.38 24.63
CA THR A 46 -38.48 21.83 23.60
C THR A 46 -37.15 21.46 24.24
N ILE A 47 -36.63 20.29 23.91
CA ILE A 47 -35.27 19.84 24.21
C ILE A 47 -34.47 20.09 22.93
N THR A 48 -33.46 20.94 23.01
CA THR A 48 -32.63 21.32 21.86
C THR A 48 -31.38 20.45 21.78
N ASN A 49 -31.03 19.97 20.58
CA ASN A 49 -29.78 19.24 20.34
C ASN A 49 -28.57 20.19 20.45
N ASP A 50 -27.55 19.82 21.23
CA ASP A 50 -26.31 20.58 21.39
C ASP A 50 -25.07 19.93 20.74
N GLU A 51 -25.23 18.77 20.10
CA GLU A 51 -24.17 18.09 19.36
C GLU A 51 -23.97 18.67 17.95
N THR A 52 -22.72 18.94 17.59
CA THR A 52 -22.30 19.31 16.22
C THR A 52 -21.13 18.42 15.78
N PRO A 53 -21.21 17.72 14.64
CA PRO A 53 -20.13 16.84 14.19
C PRO A 53 -18.89 17.63 13.75
N ALA A 54 -17.71 17.03 13.90
CA ALA A 54 -16.43 17.54 13.42
C ALA A 54 -16.02 16.84 12.13
N ALA A 55 -15.70 17.61 11.08
CA ALA A 55 -15.29 17.11 9.77
C ALA A 55 -13.76 17.10 9.63
N THR A 56 -13.22 15.99 9.16
CA THR A 56 -11.79 15.80 8.84
C THR A 56 -11.64 15.28 7.42
N ILE A 57 -10.46 15.43 6.82
CA ILE A 57 -10.19 14.97 5.46
C ILE A 57 -8.87 14.20 5.37
N ALA A 58 -8.87 13.13 4.57
CA ALA A 58 -7.67 12.37 4.22
C ALA A 58 -7.71 12.03 2.73
N VAL A 59 -6.54 11.70 2.15
CA VAL A 59 -6.43 11.24 0.76
C VAL A 59 -5.70 9.90 0.71
N SER A 60 -6.21 8.97 -0.09
CA SER A 60 -5.55 7.68 -0.32
C SER A 60 -5.83 7.19 -1.75
N PRO A 61 -4.80 6.78 -2.52
CA PRO A 61 -3.37 6.93 -2.21
C PRO A 61 -2.97 8.42 -2.15
N THR A 62 -1.83 8.74 -1.53
CA THR A 62 -1.31 10.13 -1.45
C THR A 62 -0.59 10.58 -2.72
N SER A 63 -0.30 9.66 -3.64
CA SER A 63 0.25 9.97 -4.96
C SER A 63 -0.25 8.98 -6.00
N VAL A 64 -0.37 9.45 -7.24
CA VAL A 64 -0.75 8.65 -8.41
C VAL A 64 0.05 9.09 -9.63
N LEU A 65 0.22 8.20 -10.61
CA LEU A 65 0.77 8.57 -11.92
C LEU A 65 -0.29 9.34 -12.72
N GLU A 66 0.16 10.35 -13.48
CA GLU A 66 -0.70 11.08 -14.42
C GLU A 66 -1.33 10.16 -15.48
N ASP A 67 -0.57 9.18 -15.95
CA ASP A 67 -1.02 8.12 -16.89
C ASP A 67 -1.44 6.82 -16.18
N GLY A 68 -1.64 6.88 -14.88
CA GLY A 68 -2.03 5.74 -14.06
C GLY A 68 -3.52 5.42 -14.15
N ALA A 69 -3.88 4.16 -13.91
CA ALA A 69 -5.28 3.76 -13.75
C ALA A 69 -5.88 4.15 -12.38
N THR A 70 -5.05 4.64 -11.44
CA THR A 70 -5.43 4.91 -10.05
C THR A 70 -5.67 6.41 -9.84
N ASN A 71 -6.76 6.76 -9.16
CA ASN A 71 -7.14 8.13 -8.85
C ASN A 71 -6.78 8.52 -7.41
N LEU A 72 -6.65 9.82 -7.14
CA LEU A 72 -6.62 10.33 -5.77
C LEU A 72 -8.05 10.35 -5.23
N VAL A 73 -8.28 9.71 -4.09
CA VAL A 73 -9.59 9.69 -3.43
C VAL A 73 -9.49 10.44 -2.10
N TYR A 74 -10.16 11.58 -2.02
CA TYR A 74 -10.28 12.39 -0.82
C TYR A 74 -11.53 11.97 -0.07
N THR A 75 -11.37 11.53 1.16
CA THR A 75 -12.47 11.11 2.03
C THR A 75 -12.64 12.13 3.14
N VAL A 76 -13.81 12.77 3.17
CA VAL A 76 -14.25 13.61 4.29
C VAL A 76 -15.00 12.72 5.27
N THR A 77 -14.64 12.81 6.55
CA THR A 77 -15.19 12.01 7.63
C THR A 77 -15.72 12.90 8.76
N LEU A 78 -16.98 12.68 9.14
CA LEU A 78 -17.59 13.20 10.36
C LEU A 78 -17.35 12.22 11.51
N ASP A 79 -17.03 12.75 12.69
CA ASP A 79 -16.91 11.96 13.92
C ASP A 79 -18.25 11.41 14.43
N LYS A 80 -19.36 12.00 13.98
CA LYS A 80 -20.74 11.61 14.31
C LYS A 80 -21.62 11.71 13.08
N ALA A 81 -22.55 10.75 12.92
CA ALA A 81 -23.53 10.79 11.84
C ALA A 81 -24.54 11.94 12.08
N PRO A 82 -24.87 12.75 11.07
CA PRO A 82 -25.79 13.86 11.27
C PRO A 82 -27.25 13.42 11.14
N ALA A 83 -28.15 14.14 11.81
CA ALA A 83 -29.60 13.89 11.76
C ALA A 83 -30.23 14.32 10.43
N SER A 84 -29.57 15.21 9.67
CA SER A 84 -29.99 15.68 8.34
C SER A 84 -28.77 15.80 7.41
N ASP A 85 -28.99 15.88 6.10
CA ASP A 85 -27.91 16.01 5.13
C ASP A 85 -27.05 17.24 5.41
N ILE A 86 -25.73 17.07 5.48
CA ILE A 86 -24.77 18.16 5.65
C ILE A 86 -23.99 18.35 4.36
N THR A 87 -23.85 19.59 3.92
CA THR A 87 -22.94 19.96 2.82
C THR A 87 -21.65 20.52 3.39
N ILE A 88 -20.55 19.80 3.19
CA ILE A 88 -19.21 20.22 3.58
C ILE A 88 -18.61 21.06 2.46
N ASN A 89 -18.24 22.30 2.74
CA ASN A 89 -17.62 23.20 1.78
C ASN A 89 -16.13 22.88 1.63
N LEU A 90 -15.63 22.89 0.39
CA LEU A 90 -14.27 22.52 0.06
C LEU A 90 -13.61 23.57 -0.84
N THR A 91 -12.35 23.86 -0.57
CA THR A 91 -11.48 24.64 -1.45
C THR A 91 -10.36 23.75 -1.98
N THR A 92 -10.16 23.76 -3.30
CA THR A 92 -9.05 23.06 -3.97
C THR A 92 -7.96 24.05 -4.36
N THR A 93 -6.72 23.78 -3.94
CA THR A 93 -5.50 24.52 -4.30
C THR A 93 -4.40 23.53 -4.67
N GLY A 94 -3.17 24.00 -4.86
CA GLY A 94 -2.02 23.18 -5.23
C GLY A 94 -1.30 23.78 -6.42
N THR A 95 -0.39 22.99 -7.01
CA THR A 95 0.32 23.38 -8.24
C THR A 95 -0.36 22.84 -9.49
N ALA A 96 -1.13 21.76 -9.38
CA ALA A 96 -1.89 21.18 -10.49
C ALA A 96 -3.11 22.05 -10.85
N THR A 97 -3.38 22.14 -12.14
CA THR A 97 -4.41 22.93 -12.80
C THR A 97 -5.59 22.05 -13.22
N THR A 98 -6.80 22.41 -12.80
CA THR A 98 -8.02 21.69 -13.21
C THR A 98 -8.24 21.78 -14.72
N LEU A 99 -8.68 20.67 -15.33
CA LEU A 99 -8.91 20.45 -16.76
C LEU A 99 -7.64 20.37 -17.63
N THR A 100 -6.47 20.73 -17.11
CA THR A 100 -5.18 20.39 -17.72
C THR A 100 -4.70 19.10 -17.09
N ASP A 101 -4.43 19.11 -15.79
CA ASP A 101 -3.67 18.04 -15.12
C ASP A 101 -4.60 17.05 -14.41
N TYR A 102 -5.82 17.49 -14.08
CA TYR A 102 -6.84 16.61 -13.49
C TYR A 102 -8.29 17.08 -13.71
N THR A 103 -9.24 16.16 -13.48
CA THR A 103 -10.67 16.42 -13.40
C THR A 103 -11.26 15.95 -12.06
N GLY A 104 -12.49 16.35 -11.74
CA GLY A 104 -13.24 15.81 -10.59
C GLY A 104 -13.20 16.62 -9.29
N ALA A 105 -12.49 17.75 -9.25
CA ALA A 105 -12.58 18.67 -8.11
C ALA A 105 -14.01 19.18 -7.90
N ALA A 106 -14.40 19.26 -6.63
CA ALA A 106 -15.72 19.72 -6.22
C ALA A 106 -15.58 20.82 -5.16
N ALA A 107 -16.46 21.82 -5.22
CA ALA A 107 -16.52 22.90 -4.22
C ALA A 107 -17.22 22.47 -2.92
N SER A 108 -17.85 21.29 -2.92
CA SER A 108 -18.46 20.72 -1.73
C SER A 108 -18.66 19.21 -1.87
N VAL A 109 -18.89 18.54 -0.74
CA VAL A 109 -19.35 17.15 -0.66
C VAL A 109 -20.53 17.06 0.30
N THR A 110 -21.58 16.33 -0.10
CA THR A 110 -22.75 16.11 0.76
C THR A 110 -22.64 14.78 1.49
N ILE A 111 -22.76 14.81 2.81
CA ILE A 111 -22.87 13.64 3.66
C ILE A 111 -24.34 13.52 4.08
N LEU A 112 -24.99 12.43 3.65
CA LEU A 112 -26.41 12.21 3.90
C LEU A 112 -26.67 11.92 5.39
N SER A 113 -27.91 12.17 5.82
CA SER A 113 -28.39 11.79 7.15
C SER A 113 -28.03 10.33 7.48
N GLY A 114 -27.49 10.11 8.68
CA GLY A 114 -27.06 8.79 9.14
C GLY A 114 -25.73 8.27 8.56
N GLN A 115 -25.07 9.00 7.64
CA GLN A 115 -23.76 8.65 7.10
C GLN A 115 -22.66 9.48 7.78
N THR A 116 -21.43 8.96 7.78
CA THR A 116 -20.26 9.68 8.33
C THR A 116 -19.23 10.06 7.28
N THR A 117 -19.37 9.60 6.03
CA THR A 117 -18.35 9.82 5.00
C THR A 117 -18.93 10.35 3.69
N GLY A 118 -18.10 11.12 2.99
CA GLY A 118 -18.31 11.54 1.61
C GLY A 118 -16.97 11.62 0.89
N THR A 119 -16.94 11.38 -0.43
CA THR A 119 -15.70 11.33 -1.19
C THR A 119 -15.68 12.31 -2.35
N VAL A 120 -14.51 12.89 -2.60
CA VAL A 120 -14.17 13.63 -3.83
C VAL A 120 -13.06 12.86 -4.54
N THR A 121 -13.26 12.54 -5.81
CA THR A 121 -12.28 11.81 -6.62
C THR A 121 -11.63 12.75 -7.61
N ILE A 122 -10.30 12.85 -7.55
CA ILE A 122 -9.49 13.58 -8.50
C ILE A 122 -8.91 12.57 -9.49
N ASN A 123 -9.28 12.71 -10.76
CA ASN A 123 -8.79 11.85 -11.85
C ASN A 123 -7.70 12.62 -12.59
N PRO A 124 -6.44 12.17 -12.57
CA PRO A 124 -5.40 12.73 -13.43
C PRO A 124 -5.82 12.70 -14.90
N THR A 125 -5.40 13.69 -15.67
CA THR A 125 -5.66 13.76 -17.11
C THR A 125 -4.40 13.32 -17.84
N THR A 126 -4.48 12.25 -18.61
CA THR A 126 -3.38 11.86 -19.49
C THR A 126 -3.16 12.88 -20.61
N ASP A 127 -1.94 13.37 -20.75
CA ASP A 127 -1.49 14.00 -21.98
C ASP A 127 -0.06 13.59 -22.41
N ALA A 128 0.48 14.24 -23.45
CA ALA A 128 1.77 13.88 -24.05
C ALA A 128 2.93 14.77 -23.60
N THR A 129 2.64 15.73 -22.73
CA THR A 129 3.56 16.70 -22.16
C THR A 129 4.09 16.11 -20.86
N VAL A 130 5.41 16.08 -20.71
CA VAL A 130 6.02 15.66 -19.45
C VAL A 130 6.09 16.89 -18.55
N GLU A 131 5.50 16.78 -17.38
CA GLU A 131 5.37 17.87 -16.43
C GLU A 131 6.09 17.54 -15.11
N ALA A 132 6.15 18.52 -14.21
CA ALA A 132 6.69 18.29 -12.87
C ALA A 132 5.71 17.47 -12.03
N ASP A 133 6.16 16.92 -10.90
CA ASP A 133 5.21 16.46 -9.89
C ASP A 133 4.36 17.64 -9.42
N GLU A 134 3.04 17.45 -9.42
CA GLU A 134 2.10 18.49 -9.08
C GLU A 134 1.21 18.10 -7.91
N THR A 135 0.80 19.08 -7.11
CA THR A 135 0.00 18.86 -5.91
C THR A 135 -1.45 19.26 -6.14
N VAL A 136 -2.36 18.49 -5.55
CA VAL A 136 -3.77 18.82 -5.36
C VAL A 136 -4.04 18.84 -3.86
N ILE A 137 -4.42 19.99 -3.32
CA ILE A 137 -4.69 20.20 -1.90
C ILE A 137 -6.17 20.51 -1.73
N ILE A 138 -6.90 19.66 -1.02
CA ILE A 138 -8.31 19.92 -0.68
C ILE A 138 -8.38 20.31 0.80
N THR A 139 -8.99 21.46 1.07
CA THR A 139 -9.19 22.01 2.41
C THR A 139 -10.68 22.08 2.74
N ILE A 140 -11.05 21.66 3.95
CA ILE A 140 -12.40 21.83 4.50
C ILE A 140 -12.56 23.28 4.96
N ASP A 141 -13.54 23.97 4.40
CA ASP A 141 -13.90 25.32 4.80
C ASP A 141 -14.94 25.32 5.93
N ALA A 142 -15.00 26.43 6.67
CA ALA A 142 -16.05 26.63 7.66
C ALA A 142 -17.44 26.63 6.99
N GLY A 143 -18.42 26.02 7.66
CA GLY A 143 -19.79 25.91 7.15
C GLY A 143 -20.81 25.74 8.27
N THR A 144 -22.05 25.42 7.89
CA THR A 144 -23.17 25.24 8.82
C THR A 144 -23.43 23.77 9.08
N GLY A 145 -23.67 23.41 10.34
CA GLY A 145 -24.01 22.03 10.75
C GLY A 145 -22.80 21.14 11.05
N TYR A 146 -21.58 21.65 10.91
CA TYR A 146 -20.34 20.95 11.27
C TYR A 146 -19.29 21.92 11.80
N THR A 147 -18.29 21.38 12.50
CA THR A 147 -17.06 22.07 12.86
C THR A 147 -15.89 21.54 12.03
N VAL A 148 -14.86 22.36 11.81
CA VAL A 148 -13.65 21.94 11.10
C VAL A 148 -12.71 21.23 12.08
N GLY A 149 -12.47 19.94 11.85
CA GLY A 149 -11.57 19.11 12.64
C GLY A 149 -10.12 19.14 12.14
N THR A 150 -9.27 18.36 12.80
CA THR A 150 -7.85 18.20 12.42
C THR A 150 -7.58 16.75 12.02
N PRO A 151 -7.03 16.48 10.82
CA PRO A 151 -6.60 17.43 9.79
C PRO A 151 -7.77 18.06 9.01
N SER A 152 -7.63 19.35 8.68
CA SER A 152 -8.59 20.12 7.88
C SER A 152 -8.21 20.22 6.40
N SER A 153 -7.04 19.70 6.01
CA SER A 153 -6.59 19.63 4.62
C SER A 153 -5.86 18.34 4.35
N ALA A 154 -5.90 17.90 3.08
CA ALA A 154 -5.15 16.75 2.59
C ALA A 154 -4.46 17.10 1.27
N THR A 155 -3.24 16.59 1.08
CA THR A 155 -2.43 16.82 -0.13
C THR A 155 -2.24 15.51 -0.85
N GLY A 156 -2.67 15.45 -2.11
CA GLY A 156 -2.37 14.38 -3.05
C GLY A 156 -1.41 14.89 -4.14
N THR A 157 -0.59 14.00 -4.68
CA THR A 157 0.38 14.33 -5.73
C THR A 157 0.07 13.59 -7.03
N ILE A 158 0.07 14.29 -8.15
CA ILE A 158 0.05 13.73 -9.50
C ILE A 158 1.50 13.72 -9.99
N LEU A 159 1.99 12.54 -10.36
CA LEU A 159 3.39 12.34 -10.76
C LEU A 159 3.49 12.46 -12.28
N GLY A 160 4.23 13.47 -12.76
CA GLY A 160 4.36 13.87 -14.19
C GLY A 160 5.24 12.94 -15.06
N GLY A 161 5.39 11.68 -14.68
CA GLY A 161 5.98 10.58 -15.47
C GLY A 161 7.41 10.74 -16.01
N VAL A 162 8.39 10.07 -15.37
CA VAL A 162 9.43 9.17 -15.98
C VAL A 162 9.99 8.32 -14.83
N PHE A 163 9.40 7.15 -14.54
CA PHE A 163 9.97 6.28 -13.51
C PHE A 163 9.48 4.82 -13.52
N ASP A 164 10.40 3.89 -13.29
CA ASP A 164 10.14 2.57 -12.69
C ASP A 164 10.76 2.59 -11.27
N PRO A 165 10.00 2.31 -10.19
CA PRO A 165 10.44 2.34 -8.78
C PRO A 165 11.85 1.80 -8.47
N PRO A 166 12.63 2.36 -7.50
CA PRO A 166 13.76 1.67 -6.90
C PRO A 166 13.24 0.39 -6.28
N MET A 167 13.69 -0.71 -6.87
CA MET A 167 13.50 -2.03 -6.31
C MET A 167 14.58 -2.24 -5.26
N GLY A 168 14.14 -2.57 -4.04
CA GLY A 168 14.96 -3.00 -2.93
C GLY A 168 15.21 -4.52 -2.97
N ILE A 169 16.37 -5.02 -3.42
CA ILE A 169 16.74 -6.43 -3.24
C ILE A 169 17.31 -6.62 -1.83
N LYS A 170 16.71 -7.50 -1.04
CA LYS A 170 17.19 -7.81 0.32
C LYS A 170 18.26 -8.88 0.26
N THR A 171 19.51 -8.53 0.57
CA THR A 171 20.59 -9.52 0.77
C THR A 171 21.09 -9.44 2.21
N TYR A 172 21.33 -10.59 2.84
CA TYR A 172 21.84 -10.66 4.21
C TYR A 172 23.35 -10.86 4.16
N ASN A 173 24.06 -10.28 5.13
CA ASN A 173 25.39 -10.73 5.50
C ASN A 173 25.45 -11.10 7.00
N ASP A 174 26.46 -11.91 7.31
CA ASP A 174 26.53 -12.85 8.43
C ASP A 174 26.46 -12.26 9.86
N ASP A 175 26.38 -10.93 10.04
CA ASP A 175 26.57 -10.30 11.37
C ASP A 175 25.42 -9.37 11.83
N GLY A 176 24.28 -9.36 11.16
CA GLY A 176 23.07 -8.70 11.68
C GLY A 176 22.83 -7.26 11.21
N LEU A 177 21.53 -6.95 11.10
CA LEU A 177 20.86 -5.86 10.39
C LEU A 177 20.66 -6.11 8.88
N PRO A 178 19.42 -5.94 8.36
CA PRO A 178 19.13 -6.20 6.94
C PRO A 178 19.82 -5.15 6.05
N GLU A 179 20.50 -5.61 5.00
CA GLU A 179 20.89 -4.73 3.90
C GLU A 179 19.74 -4.65 2.90
N MET A 180 19.49 -3.45 2.38
CA MET A 180 18.54 -3.17 1.31
C MET A 180 19.34 -2.71 0.09
N GLU A 181 19.17 -3.38 -1.05
CA GLU A 181 19.79 -3.02 -2.32
C GLU A 181 18.83 -2.20 -3.16
N PHE A 182 19.07 -0.91 -3.32
CA PHE A 182 18.30 -0.08 -4.24
C PHE A 182 18.86 -0.23 -5.65
N ARG A 183 17.97 -0.48 -6.61
CA ARG A 183 18.27 -0.49 -8.04
C ARG A 183 17.44 0.56 -8.77
N MET A 184 18.10 1.54 -9.36
CA MET A 184 17.50 2.62 -10.13
C MET A 184 17.81 2.43 -11.61
N VAL A 185 16.86 2.79 -12.48
CA VAL A 185 17.05 2.84 -13.92
C VAL A 185 16.66 4.24 -14.41
N TRP A 186 17.54 4.89 -15.15
CA TRP A 186 17.29 6.17 -15.79
C TRP A 186 17.39 6.00 -17.30
N ILE A 187 16.40 6.49 -18.05
CA ILE A 187 16.31 6.38 -19.51
C ILE A 187 16.16 7.78 -20.08
N ASN A 188 16.92 8.11 -21.14
CA ASN A 188 16.78 9.38 -21.85
C ASN A 188 15.60 9.33 -22.85
N SER A 189 14.40 9.05 -22.35
CA SER A 189 13.23 8.77 -23.18
C SER A 189 12.60 10.00 -23.81
N SER A 190 12.89 11.18 -23.27
CA SER A 190 12.25 12.45 -23.60
C SER A 190 13.07 13.35 -24.54
N ASN A 191 14.37 13.12 -24.70
CA ASN A 191 15.21 13.95 -25.57
C ASN A 191 15.41 13.29 -26.95
N THR A 192 15.52 14.12 -27.98
CA THR A 192 15.90 13.68 -29.34
C THR A 192 17.41 13.66 -29.57
N ALA A 193 18.19 14.06 -28.57
CA ALA A 193 19.65 14.13 -28.59
C ALA A 193 20.26 13.63 -27.27
N SER A 194 21.57 13.41 -27.29
CA SER A 194 22.31 13.05 -26.07
C SER A 194 22.31 14.23 -25.10
N VAL A 195 22.11 13.95 -23.82
CA VAL A 195 22.17 14.96 -22.76
C VAL A 195 23.27 14.63 -21.76
N ASN A 196 23.90 15.65 -21.16
CA ASN A 196 24.79 15.49 -20.01
C ASN A 196 23.93 15.52 -18.75
N THR A 197 24.01 14.46 -17.94
CA THR A 197 23.06 14.22 -16.85
C THR A 197 23.80 13.90 -15.56
N GLN A 198 23.27 14.39 -14.45
CA GLN A 198 23.64 14.00 -13.10
C GLN A 198 22.46 13.29 -12.44
N VAL A 199 22.62 12.01 -12.09
CA VAL A 199 21.64 11.23 -11.33
C VAL A 199 22.09 11.19 -9.87
N ILE A 200 21.18 11.44 -8.94
CA ILE A 200 21.44 11.54 -7.51
C ILE A 200 20.42 10.68 -6.75
N ASP A 201 20.88 9.93 -5.75
CA ASP A 201 20.02 9.28 -4.77
C ASP A 201 20.55 9.52 -3.36
N ASN A 202 19.77 10.15 -2.50
CA ASN A 202 20.20 10.41 -1.12
C ASN A 202 20.10 9.11 -0.33
N ILE A 203 21.11 8.80 0.49
CA ILE A 203 21.03 7.65 1.38
C ILE A 203 19.88 7.89 2.37
N PRO A 204 18.88 7.00 2.43
CA PRO A 204 17.70 7.21 3.26
C PRO A 204 18.01 7.41 4.73
N ASP A 205 17.22 8.27 5.37
CA ASP A 205 17.29 8.49 6.81
C ASP A 205 17.13 7.17 7.58
N GLY A 206 17.92 7.00 8.64
CA GLY A 206 17.91 5.77 9.42
C GLY A 206 18.63 4.58 8.76
N THR A 207 19.32 4.81 7.65
CA THR A 207 20.17 3.80 7.00
C THR A 207 21.62 4.24 6.91
N THR A 208 22.53 3.30 6.65
CA THR A 208 23.95 3.58 6.37
C THR A 208 24.38 2.93 5.07
N TYR A 209 25.02 3.68 4.17
CA TYR A 209 25.54 3.12 2.93
C TYR A 209 26.53 1.97 3.19
N VAL A 210 26.38 0.88 2.44
CA VAL A 210 27.27 -0.29 2.49
C VAL A 210 28.44 -0.03 1.53
N SER A 211 29.60 0.28 2.08
CA SER A 211 30.80 0.56 1.28
C SER A 211 31.13 -0.56 0.30
N GLY A 212 31.42 -0.20 -0.95
CA GLY A 212 31.74 -1.15 -2.02
C GLY A 212 30.53 -1.82 -2.67
N SER A 213 29.29 -1.47 -2.31
CA SER A 213 28.08 -2.03 -2.92
C SER A 213 27.61 -1.30 -4.19
N LEU A 214 28.12 -0.10 -4.44
CA LEU A 214 27.71 0.71 -5.59
C LEU A 214 28.18 0.12 -6.92
N THR A 215 27.24 -0.02 -7.84
CA THR A 215 27.47 -0.32 -9.25
C THR A 215 26.69 0.67 -10.11
N CYS A 216 27.29 1.12 -11.21
CA CYS A 216 26.63 1.91 -12.24
C CYS A 216 26.90 1.27 -13.60
N VAL A 217 25.84 0.92 -14.33
CA VAL A 217 25.91 0.30 -15.65
C VAL A 217 25.18 1.20 -16.63
N THR A 218 25.88 1.67 -17.66
CA THR A 218 25.27 2.43 -18.75
C THR A 218 25.09 1.51 -19.96
N ARG A 219 23.92 1.46 -20.58
CA ARG A 219 23.67 0.66 -21.80
C ARG A 219 23.31 1.58 -22.96
N GLY A 220 23.80 1.27 -24.18
CA GLY A 220 23.39 1.94 -25.42
C GLY A 220 24.48 2.38 -26.39
N SER A 221 24.07 2.84 -27.59
CA SER A 221 24.98 3.18 -28.71
C SER A 221 25.71 4.51 -28.54
N SER A 222 25.34 5.31 -27.52
CA SER A 222 26.03 6.55 -27.13
C SER A 222 26.58 6.51 -25.69
N ALA A 223 26.48 5.37 -25.00
CA ALA A 223 26.79 5.23 -23.58
C ALA A 223 27.90 4.19 -23.38
N THR A 224 29.03 4.59 -22.79
CA THR A 224 30.09 3.64 -22.40
C THR A 224 30.46 3.84 -20.91
N ALA A 225 30.39 2.76 -20.12
CA ALA A 225 30.45 2.82 -18.66
C ALA A 225 31.89 2.87 -18.12
N SER A 226 32.07 3.52 -16.96
CA SER A 226 33.20 3.29 -16.05
C SER A 226 32.75 2.29 -14.97
N ALA A 227 33.20 1.03 -15.07
CA ALA A 227 32.98 0.02 -14.04
C ALA A 227 34.13 0.05 -13.03
N ALA A 228 33.81 0.15 -11.73
CA ALA A 228 34.65 -0.47 -10.71
C ALA A 228 34.43 -2.00 -10.80
N THR A 229 35.32 -2.65 -11.56
CA THR A 229 35.55 -4.10 -11.75
C THR A 229 34.69 -4.88 -12.81
N SER A 230 35.35 -5.06 -13.97
CA SER A 230 35.09 -5.73 -15.28
C SER A 230 34.73 -7.26 -15.23
N PRO A 231 34.24 -7.95 -16.31
CA PRO A 231 34.23 -7.62 -17.76
C PRO A 231 32.87 -7.71 -18.49
N LEU A 232 32.55 -6.94 -19.56
CA LEU A 232 33.21 -6.87 -20.88
C LEU A 232 32.73 -5.63 -21.71
N ASN A 233 33.68 -4.81 -22.21
CA ASN A 233 33.73 -3.75 -23.26
C ASN A 233 32.50 -2.89 -23.65
N THR A 234 32.50 -1.55 -23.53
CA THR A 234 33.40 -0.56 -24.17
C THR A 234 33.46 0.76 -23.33
N ILE A 235 34.50 1.59 -23.46
CA ILE A 235 34.91 2.72 -22.56
C ILE A 235 34.53 4.12 -23.14
N ILE A 236 34.00 5.08 -22.34
CA ILE A 236 34.18 6.55 -22.55
C ILE A 236 34.84 7.18 -21.32
N SER A 237 35.48 8.32 -21.56
CA SER A 237 36.45 8.98 -20.69
C SER A 237 35.89 9.98 -19.68
N ASN A 238 34.56 10.20 -19.58
CA ASN A 238 34.02 11.37 -18.86
C ASN A 238 32.82 11.10 -17.93
N SER A 239 32.46 9.85 -17.63
CA SER A 239 31.40 9.54 -16.65
C SER A 239 31.96 9.26 -15.25
N SER A 240 31.29 9.73 -14.20
CA SER A 240 31.63 9.42 -12.80
C SER A 240 30.46 8.71 -12.10
N CYS A 241 30.78 7.82 -11.17
CA CYS A 241 29.83 7.12 -10.30
C CYS A 241 30.48 7.00 -8.92
N ALA A 242 29.87 7.58 -7.89
CA ALA A 242 30.47 7.64 -6.57
C ALA A 242 29.41 7.75 -5.46
N PHE A 243 29.78 7.28 -4.27
CA PHE A 243 29.15 7.71 -3.03
C PHE A 243 29.83 9.01 -2.56
N ASP A 244 29.08 10.09 -2.52
CA ASP A 244 29.48 11.37 -1.95
C ASP A 244 29.19 11.36 -0.45
N GLY A 245 30.20 11.00 0.34
CA GLY A 245 30.08 10.95 1.80
C GLY A 245 29.91 12.32 2.48
N SER A 246 30.24 13.43 1.81
CA SER A 246 30.04 14.78 2.36
C SER A 246 28.57 15.19 2.33
N ASN A 247 27.82 14.70 1.35
CA ASN A 247 26.38 14.96 1.20
C ASN A 247 25.50 13.73 1.44
N ASN A 248 26.10 12.61 1.86
CA ASN A 248 25.45 11.32 2.13
C ASN A 248 24.53 10.85 0.99
N ARG A 249 25.06 10.82 -0.25
CA ARG A 249 24.28 10.47 -1.45
C ARG A 249 25.09 9.64 -2.45
N ILE A 250 24.41 8.82 -3.23
CA ILE A 250 24.92 8.23 -4.46
C ILE A 250 24.79 9.25 -5.57
N GLN A 251 25.82 9.38 -6.40
CA GLN A 251 25.80 10.23 -7.58
C GLN A 251 26.40 9.51 -8.79
N TRP A 252 25.75 9.67 -9.93
CA TRP A 252 26.29 9.34 -11.24
C TRP A 252 26.25 10.60 -12.10
N GLN A 253 27.25 10.80 -12.95
CA GLN A 253 27.30 11.90 -13.90
C GLN A 253 27.87 11.42 -15.23
N GLY A 254 27.27 11.83 -16.34
CA GLY A 254 27.78 11.53 -17.68
C GLY A 254 26.75 11.82 -18.77
N SER A 255 27.13 11.56 -20.02
CA SER A 255 26.24 11.76 -21.16
C SER A 255 25.47 10.50 -21.56
N ILE A 256 24.19 10.64 -21.90
CA ILE A 256 23.32 9.51 -22.29
C ILE A 256 22.58 9.86 -23.58
N GLY A 257 22.67 8.97 -24.56
CA GLY A 257 22.01 9.12 -25.87
C GLY A 257 20.49 9.04 -25.79
N PRO A 258 19.75 9.54 -26.79
CA PRO A 258 18.29 9.59 -26.79
C PRO A 258 17.66 8.20 -26.94
N ASP A 259 16.50 8.01 -26.33
CA ASP A 259 15.73 6.77 -26.36
C ASP A 259 14.23 7.02 -26.55
N SER A 260 13.93 7.84 -27.56
CA SER A 260 12.61 8.44 -27.79
C SER A 260 11.48 7.39 -27.81
N GLY A 261 10.55 7.52 -26.86
CA GLY A 261 9.34 6.70 -26.77
C GLY A 261 9.51 5.35 -26.06
N ASN A 262 10.71 4.99 -25.60
CA ASN A 262 10.93 3.81 -24.76
C ASN A 262 10.88 4.20 -23.27
N LEU A 263 10.01 3.54 -22.50
CA LEU A 263 9.75 3.89 -21.10
C LEU A 263 10.12 2.76 -20.12
N THR A 264 10.69 1.65 -20.60
CA THR A 264 11.01 0.49 -19.75
C THR A 264 12.42 0.00 -19.98
N GLU A 265 13.07 -0.52 -18.93
CA GLU A 265 14.43 -1.09 -19.02
C GLU A 265 14.52 -2.19 -20.10
N GLN A 266 13.46 -3.00 -20.27
CA GLN A 266 13.47 -4.11 -21.23
C GLN A 266 13.47 -3.62 -22.69
N THR A 267 13.02 -2.39 -22.93
CA THR A 267 12.89 -1.79 -24.27
C THR A 267 13.88 -0.66 -24.51
N ALA A 268 14.52 -0.14 -23.46
CA ALA A 268 15.47 0.95 -23.52
C ALA A 268 16.75 0.55 -24.28
N ALA A 269 17.08 1.35 -25.30
CA ALA A 269 18.35 1.32 -25.99
C ALA A 269 19.42 2.19 -25.33
N ASN A 270 19.08 3.25 -24.57
CA ASN A 270 20.04 4.12 -23.87
C ASN A 270 19.59 4.39 -22.43
N GLU A 271 20.29 3.81 -21.46
CA GLU A 271 19.93 3.87 -20.03
C GLU A 271 21.14 3.88 -19.09
N VAL A 272 20.90 4.29 -17.84
CA VAL A 272 21.81 4.16 -16.70
C VAL A 272 21.12 3.41 -15.59
N VAL A 273 21.70 2.28 -15.21
CA VAL A 273 21.27 1.45 -14.10
C VAL A 273 22.24 1.67 -12.92
N ILE A 274 21.74 2.18 -11.81
CA ILE A 274 22.51 2.38 -10.58
C ILE A 274 22.03 1.34 -9.57
N THR A 275 22.94 0.67 -8.88
CA THR A 275 22.58 -0.28 -7.81
C THR A 275 23.49 -0.09 -6.61
N PHE A 276 22.94 0.05 -5.41
CA PHE A 276 23.70 0.24 -4.18
C PHE A 276 22.98 -0.37 -2.98
N ARG A 277 23.73 -0.72 -1.92
CA ARG A 277 23.16 -1.26 -0.68
C ARG A 277 23.24 -0.27 0.48
N VAL A 278 22.23 -0.30 1.34
CA VAL A 278 22.22 0.37 2.64
C VAL A 278 21.92 -0.63 3.75
N ARG A 279 22.40 -0.37 4.97
CA ARG A 279 22.09 -1.13 6.17
C ARG A 279 21.07 -0.36 6.99
N VAL A 280 19.98 -1.02 7.39
CA VAL A 280 18.91 -0.41 8.19
C VAL A 280 19.29 -0.41 9.66
N GLN A 281 19.19 0.74 10.34
CA GLN A 281 19.43 0.82 11.78
C GLN A 281 18.29 0.18 12.58
N ASP A 282 18.59 -0.31 13.79
CA ASP A 282 17.64 -1.10 14.61
C ASP A 282 16.32 -0.39 14.97
N ALA A 283 16.32 0.96 15.03
CA ALA A 283 15.19 1.77 15.46
C ALA A 283 14.28 2.24 14.31
N VAL A 284 14.60 1.88 13.06
CA VAL A 284 13.99 2.46 11.86
C VAL A 284 12.99 1.47 11.30
N ASP A 285 11.71 1.85 11.34
CA ASP A 285 10.57 1.04 10.94
C ASP A 285 10.04 1.37 9.54
N GLN A 286 10.46 2.47 8.96
CA GLN A 286 10.13 2.86 7.60
C GLN A 286 11.30 3.58 6.96
N ILE A 287 11.53 3.33 5.67
CA ILE A 287 12.61 3.94 4.90
C ILE A 287 12.01 4.53 3.63
N PHE A 288 12.38 5.77 3.36
CA PHE A 288 11.98 6.50 2.16
C PHE A 288 13.23 6.70 1.30
N ASN A 289 13.23 6.12 0.10
CA ASN A 289 14.30 6.33 -0.86
C ASN A 289 13.83 7.29 -1.95
N SER A 290 14.67 8.24 -2.32
CA SER A 290 14.34 9.27 -3.30
C SER A 290 15.50 9.48 -4.26
N GLY A 291 15.29 9.04 -5.51
CA GLY A 291 16.17 9.35 -6.63
C GLY A 291 15.76 10.64 -7.34
N SER A 292 16.72 11.31 -7.96
CA SER A 292 16.51 12.45 -8.84
C SER A 292 17.53 12.49 -9.97
N ALA A 293 17.23 13.20 -11.05
CA ALA A 293 18.17 13.45 -12.14
C ALA A 293 18.13 14.91 -12.58
N ARG A 294 19.26 15.43 -13.06
CA ARG A 294 19.45 16.78 -13.58
C ARG A 294 20.11 16.71 -14.94
N VAL A 295 19.70 17.57 -15.86
CA VAL A 295 20.37 17.75 -17.16
C VAL A 295 21.13 19.07 -17.10
N ASP A 296 22.37 19.06 -17.56
CA ASP A 296 23.20 20.25 -17.79
C ASP A 296 22.70 20.93 -19.07
N SER A 297 21.86 21.95 -18.88
CA SER A 297 21.06 22.62 -19.90
C SER A 297 21.83 23.75 -20.57
N ASP A 298 22.71 24.41 -19.83
CA ASP A 298 23.54 25.52 -20.33
C ASP A 298 24.93 25.06 -20.84
N ASN A 299 25.26 23.79 -20.60
CA ASN A 299 26.43 23.08 -21.10
C ASN A 299 27.74 23.66 -20.55
N ASP A 300 27.73 24.15 -19.31
CA ASP A 300 28.88 24.71 -18.60
C ASP A 300 29.62 23.69 -17.71
N ASN A 301 29.13 22.44 -17.68
CA ASN A 301 29.65 21.31 -16.92
C ASN A 301 29.50 21.42 -15.39
N ASP A 302 28.68 22.34 -14.93
CA ASP A 302 28.20 22.49 -13.57
C ASP A 302 26.69 22.17 -13.50
N PHE A 303 26.18 21.91 -12.28
CA PHE A 303 24.78 21.50 -12.05
C PHE A 303 24.19 22.27 -10.86
N LEU A 304 24.84 23.35 -10.44
CA LEU A 304 24.53 24.09 -9.21
C LEU A 304 23.41 25.12 -9.43
N ASP A 305 23.30 25.63 -10.64
CA ASP A 305 22.30 26.60 -11.09
C ASP A 305 21.15 25.96 -11.88
N GLU A 306 21.38 24.76 -12.41
CA GLU A 306 20.36 23.90 -13.01
C GLU A 306 19.25 23.60 -11.98
N VAL A 307 18.08 24.20 -12.21
CA VAL A 307 16.84 23.86 -11.50
C VAL A 307 16.67 22.35 -11.65
N PRO A 308 16.50 21.58 -10.56
CA PRO A 308 16.31 20.15 -10.69
C PRO A 308 15.17 19.93 -11.68
N ALA A 309 15.45 19.23 -12.79
CA ALA A 309 14.37 18.66 -13.57
C ALA A 309 13.54 17.86 -12.57
N SER A 310 12.28 18.21 -12.52
CA SER A 310 11.22 17.74 -11.65
C SER A 310 10.96 16.25 -11.83
N GLN A 311 11.87 15.41 -11.37
CA GLN A 311 11.70 13.98 -11.25
C GLN A 311 12.30 13.55 -9.91
N SER A 312 11.59 13.87 -8.83
CA SER A 312 11.87 13.33 -7.50
C SER A 312 10.85 12.26 -7.20
N THR A 313 11.12 11.04 -7.63
CA THR A 313 10.30 9.92 -7.20
C THR A 313 10.71 9.52 -5.79
N SER A 314 9.86 9.86 -4.82
CA SER A 314 9.90 9.23 -3.50
C SER A 314 9.23 7.88 -3.63
N ASN A 315 10.02 6.83 -3.49
CA ASN A 315 9.51 5.49 -3.46
C ASN A 315 9.38 5.08 -1.98
N GLN A 316 8.14 4.94 -1.53
CA GLN A 316 7.86 4.40 -0.21
C GLN A 316 8.13 2.90 -0.22
N VAL A 317 9.32 2.49 0.23
CA VAL A 317 9.55 1.10 0.62
C VAL A 317 9.09 0.96 2.07
N SER A 318 7.80 0.66 2.24
CA SER A 318 7.26 0.31 3.57
C SER A 318 7.94 -0.96 4.06
N TRP A 319 8.84 -0.78 5.01
CA TRP A 319 9.39 -1.86 5.80
C TRP A 319 8.49 -2.10 7.02
N THR A 320 8.43 -3.33 7.52
CA THR A 320 7.89 -3.61 8.85
C THR A 320 8.65 -4.80 9.40
N ARG A 321 9.58 -4.55 10.34
CA ARG A 321 10.12 -5.62 11.18
C ARG A 321 9.14 -5.87 12.30
N SER A 322 8.37 -6.95 12.19
CA SER A 322 7.71 -7.51 13.37
C SER A 322 7.58 -9.03 13.32
N LEU A 323 8.69 -9.74 13.04
CA LEU A 323 8.72 -11.21 13.22
C LEU A 323 9.15 -11.63 14.63
N SER A 324 9.75 -10.73 15.42
CA SER A 324 10.09 -11.00 16.83
C SER A 324 8.85 -11.03 17.73
N GLN A 325 7.72 -10.49 17.28
CA GLN A 325 6.50 -10.35 18.08
C GLN A 325 5.33 -11.24 17.64
N VAL A 326 5.44 -12.04 16.56
CA VAL A 326 4.35 -12.96 16.13
C VAL A 326 4.16 -14.07 17.14
N ASP A 327 3.04 -14.08 17.85
CA ASP A 327 2.79 -15.08 18.89
C ASP A 327 2.57 -16.49 18.31
N GLU A 328 1.82 -16.62 17.20
CA GLU A 328 1.56 -17.89 16.51
C GLU A 328 1.43 -17.74 14.98
N LEU A 329 1.75 -18.81 14.26
CA LEU A 329 1.48 -18.97 12.82
C LEU A 329 -0.04 -19.01 12.55
N PRO A 330 -0.50 -18.43 11.42
CA PRO A 330 -1.93 -18.23 11.17
C PRO A 330 -2.71 -19.54 11.19
N SER A 331 -3.94 -19.48 11.73
CA SER A 331 -4.89 -20.59 11.66
C SER A 331 -5.61 -20.56 10.32
N THR A 332 -5.28 -21.51 9.46
CA THR A 332 -5.72 -21.58 8.07
C THR A 332 -6.78 -22.67 7.87
N GLY A 333 -7.48 -23.09 8.92
CA GLY A 333 -8.51 -24.12 8.81
C GLY A 333 -9.69 -23.85 9.72
N PHE A 334 -10.88 -23.99 9.16
CA PHE A 334 -12.13 -24.09 9.92
C PHE A 334 -12.37 -25.54 10.37
N ALA A 335 -13.40 -25.74 11.19
CA ALA A 335 -13.84 -27.07 11.61
C ALA A 335 -14.28 -27.90 10.39
N PRO A 336 -13.66 -29.06 10.10
CA PRO A 336 -14.07 -29.92 9.00
C PRO A 336 -15.52 -30.40 9.15
N GLY A 337 -16.30 -30.33 8.07
CA GLY A 337 -17.68 -30.80 8.04
C GLY A 337 -18.71 -29.89 8.74
N SER A 338 -18.28 -28.72 9.25
CA SER A 338 -19.15 -27.76 9.94
C SER A 338 -19.12 -26.41 9.25
N ILE A 339 -20.27 -25.72 9.22
CA ILE A 339 -20.36 -24.35 8.73
C ILE A 339 -19.95 -23.40 9.85
N SER A 340 -19.01 -22.51 9.56
CA SER A 340 -18.58 -21.42 10.42
C SER A 340 -19.05 -20.09 9.83
N GLU A 341 -19.78 -19.31 10.61
CA GLU A 341 -20.18 -17.96 10.19
C GLU A 341 -18.99 -17.00 10.34
N LEU A 342 -18.73 -16.22 9.31
CA LEU A 342 -17.67 -15.22 9.30
C LEU A 342 -18.27 -13.83 9.50
N PRO A 343 -17.68 -13.00 10.39
CA PRO A 343 -18.03 -11.59 10.44
C PRO A 343 -17.54 -10.87 9.18
N ASN A 344 -18.06 -9.66 8.95
CA ASN A 344 -17.49 -8.75 7.96
C ASN A 344 -16.02 -8.48 8.28
N GLN A 345 -15.18 -8.46 7.25
CA GLN A 345 -13.75 -8.21 7.40
C GLN A 345 -13.53 -6.75 7.85
N PRO A 346 -12.85 -6.51 8.98
CA PRO A 346 -12.49 -5.17 9.41
C PRO A 346 -11.56 -4.47 8.40
N GLU A 347 -11.70 -3.15 8.27
CA GLU A 347 -10.94 -2.35 7.30
C GLU A 347 -9.42 -2.49 7.46
N ASN A 348 -8.93 -2.46 8.70
CA ASN A 348 -7.51 -2.63 9.01
C ASN A 348 -6.96 -4.05 8.70
N LYS A 349 -7.84 -5.02 8.43
CA LYS A 349 -7.49 -6.40 8.08
C LYS A 349 -7.72 -6.71 6.60
N LEU A 350 -8.13 -5.74 5.79
CA LEU A 350 -8.37 -5.94 4.36
C LEU A 350 -7.11 -6.45 3.65
N TYR A 351 -7.30 -7.39 2.72
CA TYR A 351 -6.20 -7.92 1.95
C TYR A 351 -5.84 -6.99 0.80
N SER A 352 -4.54 -6.81 0.57
CA SER A 352 -4.04 -6.02 -0.56
C SER A 352 -4.15 -6.85 -1.84
N ALA A 353 -4.82 -6.31 -2.85
CA ALA A 353 -4.83 -6.92 -4.18
C ALA A 353 -3.40 -6.94 -4.76
N THR A 354 -3.06 -8.01 -5.47
CA THR A 354 -1.79 -8.13 -6.18
C THR A 354 -2.04 -8.73 -7.56
N ASP A 355 -1.14 -8.49 -8.50
CA ASP A 355 -1.20 -9.10 -9.84
C ASP A 355 -0.42 -10.43 -9.91
N MET A 356 -0.33 -11.12 -8.77
CA MET A 356 0.39 -12.37 -8.63
C MET A 356 -0.55 -13.57 -8.51
N TRP A 357 -0.12 -14.72 -9.02
CA TRP A 357 -0.82 -15.98 -8.79
C TRP A 357 0.15 -17.16 -8.70
N ILE A 358 -0.28 -18.21 -7.99
CA ILE A 358 0.53 -19.41 -7.74
C ILE A 358 -0.08 -20.64 -8.41
N GLU A 359 0.78 -21.47 -8.99
CA GLU A 359 0.47 -22.79 -9.51
C GLU A 359 1.28 -23.87 -8.77
N ILE A 360 0.60 -24.93 -8.34
CA ILE A 360 1.24 -26.13 -7.79
C ILE A 360 0.76 -27.32 -8.63
N PRO A 361 1.45 -27.63 -9.76
CA PRO A 361 0.96 -28.58 -10.76
C PRO A 361 0.64 -29.96 -10.18
N ARG A 362 1.48 -30.44 -9.27
CA ARG A 362 1.32 -31.75 -8.60
C ARG A 362 -0.01 -31.88 -7.86
N LEU A 363 -0.56 -30.78 -7.37
CA LEU A 363 -1.80 -30.73 -6.60
C LEU A 363 -2.99 -30.20 -7.41
N GLY A 364 -2.76 -29.72 -8.64
CA GLY A 364 -3.79 -29.06 -9.45
C GLY A 364 -4.27 -27.73 -8.87
N VAL A 365 -3.42 -27.04 -8.09
CA VAL A 365 -3.76 -25.76 -7.45
C VAL A 365 -3.36 -24.62 -8.36
N LYS A 366 -4.29 -23.66 -8.59
CA LYS A 366 -4.05 -22.36 -9.22
C LYS A 366 -4.83 -21.32 -8.43
N LEU A 367 -4.15 -20.35 -7.82
CA LEU A 367 -4.79 -19.37 -6.92
C LEU A 367 -4.22 -17.98 -7.16
N PRO A 368 -5.04 -16.92 -7.17
CA PRO A 368 -4.54 -15.56 -7.03
C PRO A 368 -3.88 -15.40 -5.65
N ILE A 369 -2.88 -14.53 -5.57
CA ILE A 369 -2.21 -14.17 -4.33
C ILE A 369 -2.69 -12.79 -3.89
N VAL A 370 -2.98 -12.64 -2.60
CA VAL A 370 -3.27 -11.36 -1.95
C VAL A 370 -2.29 -11.10 -0.82
N GLY A 371 -2.00 -9.85 -0.50
CA GLY A 371 -1.21 -9.48 0.67
C GLY A 371 -2.07 -9.51 1.93
N VAL A 372 -1.67 -10.29 2.93
CA VAL A 372 -2.35 -10.37 4.22
C VAL A 372 -1.62 -9.46 5.21
N PRO A 373 -2.23 -8.35 5.67
CA PRO A 373 -1.59 -7.46 6.61
C PRO A 373 -1.39 -8.15 7.96
N MET A 374 -0.33 -7.74 8.67
CA MET A 374 -0.14 -8.11 10.06
C MET A 374 -0.81 -7.07 10.95
N VAL A 375 -1.79 -7.48 11.74
CA VAL A 375 -2.51 -6.62 12.69
C VAL A 375 -2.41 -7.26 14.06
N ASP A 376 -2.06 -6.47 15.08
CA ASP A 376 -1.88 -6.94 16.46
C ASP A 376 -0.98 -8.19 16.56
N LYS A 377 0.10 -8.21 15.76
CA LYS A 377 1.10 -9.30 15.70
C LYS A 377 0.57 -10.64 15.18
N ALA A 378 -0.56 -10.65 14.50
CA ALA A 378 -1.14 -11.82 13.88
C ALA A 378 -1.55 -11.56 12.43
N TRP A 379 -1.63 -12.64 11.65
CA TRP A 379 -2.25 -12.61 10.33
C TRP A 379 -3.61 -13.29 10.40
N ASP A 380 -4.66 -12.53 10.13
CA ASP A 380 -6.02 -13.06 10.09
C ASP A 380 -6.37 -13.47 8.67
N VAL A 381 -6.37 -14.78 8.44
CA VAL A 381 -6.54 -15.39 7.12
C VAL A 381 -7.96 -15.88 6.87
N SER A 382 -8.92 -15.51 7.72
CA SER A 382 -10.28 -16.05 7.74
C SER A 382 -11.05 -15.85 6.43
N TRP A 383 -10.73 -14.80 5.66
CA TRP A 383 -11.46 -14.42 4.46
C TRP A 383 -10.77 -14.87 3.15
N LEU A 384 -9.66 -15.61 3.21
CA LEU A 384 -8.90 -15.98 2.00
C LEU A 384 -9.71 -16.80 1.01
N SER A 385 -10.64 -17.64 1.48
CA SER A 385 -11.48 -18.48 0.60
C SER A 385 -10.64 -19.25 -0.44
N GLN A 386 -10.84 -18.97 -1.74
CA GLN A 386 -10.12 -19.58 -2.88
C GLN A 386 -8.89 -18.77 -3.32
N GLN A 387 -8.22 -18.08 -2.39
CA GLN A 387 -7.01 -17.31 -2.63
C GLN A 387 -5.83 -17.88 -1.81
N ALA A 388 -4.62 -17.53 -2.22
CA ALA A 388 -3.43 -17.65 -1.38
C ALA A 388 -3.11 -16.28 -0.76
N GLY A 389 -2.78 -16.27 0.53
CA GLY A 389 -2.33 -15.09 1.25
C GLY A 389 -0.82 -15.08 1.38
N TRP A 390 -0.16 -14.06 0.86
CA TRP A 390 1.21 -13.72 1.23
C TRP A 390 1.21 -13.03 2.60
N LEU A 391 2.03 -13.53 3.52
CA LEU A 391 2.10 -12.98 4.88
C LEU A 391 3.01 -11.74 4.88
N ASN A 392 2.41 -10.55 4.99
CA ASN A 392 3.17 -9.30 5.03
C ASN A 392 4.17 -9.32 6.20
N GLY A 393 5.40 -8.87 5.94
CA GLY A 393 6.53 -8.97 6.87
C GLY A 393 7.47 -10.15 6.59
N THR A 394 7.08 -11.07 5.71
CA THR A 394 7.99 -12.06 5.09
C THR A 394 8.55 -11.51 3.77
N ALA A 395 9.49 -12.21 3.11
CA ALA A 395 10.00 -11.73 1.82
C ALA A 395 8.87 -11.67 0.78
N PHE A 396 8.93 -10.70 -0.14
CA PHE A 396 7.96 -10.61 -1.22
C PHE A 396 8.08 -11.84 -2.15
N PRO A 397 6.97 -12.39 -2.69
CA PRO A 397 7.02 -13.58 -3.53
C PRO A 397 7.89 -13.36 -4.78
N GLY A 398 8.91 -14.19 -4.97
CA GLY A 398 9.87 -14.09 -6.08
C GLY A 398 11.19 -13.41 -5.73
N TRP A 399 11.28 -12.75 -4.56
CA TRP A 399 12.49 -12.05 -4.13
C TRP A 399 13.42 -12.96 -3.32
N VAL A 400 14.68 -12.55 -3.17
CA VAL A 400 15.64 -13.18 -2.25
C VAL A 400 15.11 -13.09 -0.81
N GLY A 401 15.23 -14.17 -0.06
CA GLY A 401 14.55 -14.33 1.22
C GLY A 401 13.49 -15.41 1.22
N ASN A 402 12.89 -15.62 2.38
CA ASN A 402 11.81 -16.58 2.56
C ASN A 402 10.45 -15.85 2.51
N SER A 403 9.72 -16.05 1.43
CA SER A 403 8.34 -15.61 1.28
C SER A 403 7.39 -16.67 1.80
N VAL A 404 6.44 -16.30 2.66
CA VAL A 404 5.49 -17.27 3.23
C VAL A 404 4.12 -17.05 2.62
N LEU A 405 3.62 -18.08 1.93
CA LEU A 405 2.30 -18.11 1.33
C LEU A 405 1.43 -19.10 2.09
N THR A 406 0.18 -18.75 2.32
CA THR A 406 -0.77 -19.59 3.02
C THR A 406 -2.12 -19.67 2.33
N SER A 407 -2.85 -20.74 2.55
CA SER A 407 -4.23 -20.89 2.09
C SER A 407 -4.92 -21.96 2.92
N HIS A 408 -6.24 -22.04 2.80
CA HIS A 408 -7.04 -22.87 3.69
C HIS A 408 -6.82 -24.37 3.49
N VAL A 409 -6.72 -25.11 4.60
CA VAL A 409 -6.86 -26.58 4.60
C VAL A 409 -8.33 -27.01 4.56
N THR A 410 -9.19 -26.20 5.19
CA THR A 410 -10.65 -26.37 5.32
C THR A 410 -11.28 -24.99 5.23
N LEU A 411 -12.31 -24.84 4.39
CA LEU A 411 -13.05 -23.59 4.15
C LEU A 411 -14.16 -23.36 5.21
N PRO A 412 -14.71 -22.14 5.32
CA PRO A 412 -15.77 -21.83 6.30
C PRO A 412 -17.03 -22.69 6.17
N ASN A 413 -17.32 -23.19 4.98
CA ASN A 413 -18.44 -24.11 4.72
C ASN A 413 -18.15 -25.57 5.13
N GLY A 414 -17.02 -25.85 5.75
CA GLY A 414 -16.59 -27.18 6.20
C GLY A 414 -15.99 -28.07 5.11
N THR A 415 -15.89 -27.57 3.86
CA THR A 415 -15.31 -28.33 2.73
C THR A 415 -13.78 -28.19 2.66
N PRO A 416 -13.07 -29.09 1.97
CA PRO A 416 -11.63 -29.00 1.80
C PRO A 416 -11.21 -27.71 1.08
N GLY A 417 -10.22 -26.99 1.63
CA GLY A 417 -9.66 -25.78 1.02
C GLY A 417 -8.51 -26.04 0.03
N PRO A 418 -7.98 -24.99 -0.61
CA PRO A 418 -6.97 -25.13 -1.66
C PRO A 418 -5.70 -25.88 -1.23
N PHE A 419 -5.27 -25.71 0.02
CA PHE A 419 -4.06 -26.35 0.56
C PHE A 419 -4.36 -27.66 1.32
N THR A 420 -5.57 -28.23 1.20
CA THR A 420 -5.93 -29.49 1.86
C THR A 420 -4.96 -30.65 1.58
N SER A 421 -4.37 -30.66 0.38
CA SER A 421 -3.41 -31.69 -0.07
C SER A 421 -1.95 -31.24 -0.02
N LEU A 422 -1.63 -30.09 0.59
CA LEU A 422 -0.29 -29.51 0.58
C LEU A 422 0.79 -30.48 1.09
N GLY A 423 0.47 -31.26 2.12
CA GLY A 423 1.38 -32.26 2.70
C GLY A 423 1.72 -33.44 1.78
N LYS A 424 1.13 -33.55 0.58
CA LYS A 424 1.49 -34.57 -0.41
C LYS A 424 2.69 -34.19 -1.28
N LEU A 425 3.13 -32.93 -1.25
CA LEU A 425 4.32 -32.49 -1.98
C LEU A 425 5.57 -33.19 -1.47
N LYS A 426 6.48 -33.48 -2.40
CA LYS A 426 7.74 -34.17 -2.17
C LYS A 426 8.89 -33.37 -2.72
N TRP A 427 10.10 -33.70 -2.27
CA TRP A 427 11.33 -33.18 -2.84
C TRP A 427 11.30 -33.24 -4.37
N GLY A 428 11.60 -32.13 -5.04
CA GLY A 428 11.61 -32.04 -6.50
C GLY A 428 10.28 -31.59 -7.15
N ASP A 429 9.16 -31.61 -6.41
CA ASP A 429 7.90 -31.06 -6.93
C ASP A 429 8.04 -29.54 -7.17
N LYS A 430 7.28 -29.02 -8.15
CA LYS A 430 7.36 -27.62 -8.57
C LYS A 430 6.29 -26.77 -7.91
N VAL A 431 6.68 -25.54 -7.58
CA VAL A 431 5.79 -24.44 -7.20
C VAL A 431 6.11 -23.30 -8.15
N ILE A 432 5.13 -22.79 -8.87
CA ILE A 432 5.33 -21.79 -9.92
C ILE A 432 4.60 -20.52 -9.48
N LEU A 433 5.32 -19.41 -9.43
CA LEU A 433 4.77 -18.09 -9.13
C LEU A 433 4.79 -17.26 -10.41
N HIS A 434 3.64 -16.66 -10.73
CA HIS A 434 3.51 -15.65 -11.78
C HIS A 434 3.40 -14.29 -11.10
N SER A 435 4.25 -13.35 -11.51
CA SER A 435 4.36 -12.04 -10.88
C SER A 435 4.89 -11.04 -11.89
N TYR A 436 4.09 -10.00 -12.18
CA TYR A 436 4.45 -8.84 -13.03
C TYR A 436 5.13 -9.23 -14.36
N GLY A 437 4.51 -10.13 -15.12
CA GLY A 437 5.03 -10.58 -16.41
C GLY A 437 6.24 -11.51 -16.34
N SER A 438 6.59 -12.02 -15.16
CA SER A 438 7.64 -13.01 -14.94
C SER A 438 7.10 -14.28 -14.28
N VAL A 439 7.71 -15.41 -14.61
CA VAL A 439 7.39 -16.74 -14.10
C VAL A 439 8.59 -17.28 -13.32
N TYR A 440 8.40 -17.48 -12.02
CA TYR A 440 9.39 -17.99 -11.09
C TYR A 440 9.09 -19.46 -10.80
N THR A 441 10.01 -20.35 -11.15
CA THR A 441 9.87 -21.79 -10.87
C THR A 441 10.68 -22.16 -9.63
N PHE A 442 10.00 -22.54 -8.57
CA PHE A 442 10.57 -23.07 -7.34
C PHE A 442 10.52 -24.60 -7.31
N GLU A 443 11.46 -25.22 -6.60
CA GLU A 443 11.54 -26.66 -6.39
C GLU A 443 11.52 -26.99 -4.90
N VAL A 444 10.61 -27.89 -4.51
CA VAL A 444 10.44 -28.32 -3.11
C VAL A 444 11.70 -29.01 -2.58
N ARG A 445 12.13 -28.59 -1.39
CA ARG A 445 13.29 -29.10 -0.64
C ARG A 445 12.91 -29.64 0.73
N GLU A 446 11.81 -29.19 1.31
CA GLU A 446 11.39 -29.64 2.62
C GLU A 446 9.86 -29.72 2.69
N ASN A 447 9.35 -30.71 3.40
CA ASN A 447 7.95 -30.80 3.79
C ASN A 447 7.89 -31.40 5.19
N ARG A 448 7.50 -30.59 6.17
CA ARG A 448 7.45 -31.00 7.57
C ARG A 448 6.21 -30.49 8.27
N ILE A 449 5.87 -31.13 9.38
CA ILE A 449 4.83 -30.66 10.31
C ILE A 449 5.53 -29.91 11.44
N VAL A 450 5.06 -28.71 11.74
CA VAL A 450 5.58 -27.86 12.82
C VAL A 450 4.46 -27.50 13.80
N ALA A 451 4.83 -27.04 14.99
CA ALA A 451 3.88 -26.50 15.96
C ALA A 451 3.39 -25.10 15.54
N PRO A 452 2.20 -24.64 16.00
CA PRO A 452 1.69 -23.30 15.68
C PRO A 452 2.63 -22.16 16.11
N ASN A 453 3.42 -22.35 17.16
CA ASN A 453 4.38 -21.36 17.66
C ASN A 453 5.80 -21.52 17.08
N ASP A 454 6.01 -22.43 16.13
CA ASP A 454 7.33 -22.65 15.52
C ASP A 454 7.64 -21.58 14.47
N ARG A 455 8.29 -20.50 14.93
CA ARG A 455 8.68 -19.36 14.09
C ARG A 455 9.80 -19.67 13.09
N SER A 456 10.44 -20.84 13.16
CA SER A 456 11.50 -21.21 12.21
C SER A 456 11.02 -21.24 10.76
N VAL A 457 9.71 -21.43 10.54
CA VAL A 457 9.03 -21.32 9.24
C VAL A 457 9.19 -19.94 8.59
N LEU A 458 9.31 -18.90 9.41
CA LEU A 458 9.43 -17.50 8.97
C LEU A 458 10.90 -17.06 8.86
N LYS A 459 11.85 -17.95 9.18
CA LYS A 459 13.27 -17.64 9.15
C LYS A 459 13.66 -17.18 7.75
N HIS A 460 14.45 -16.13 7.68
CA HIS A 460 15.06 -15.68 6.45
C HIS A 460 16.00 -16.74 5.85
N GLU A 461 16.16 -16.71 4.52
CA GLU A 461 17.05 -17.55 3.72
C GLU A 461 17.81 -16.71 2.69
N GLU A 462 19.08 -17.01 2.47
CA GLU A 462 19.98 -16.23 1.59
C GLU A 462 19.63 -16.33 0.10
N GLU A 463 18.88 -17.36 -0.29
CA GLU A 463 18.36 -17.55 -1.64
C GLU A 463 16.88 -17.15 -1.71
N SER A 464 16.29 -17.10 -2.90
CA SER A 464 14.84 -16.93 -3.01
C SER A 464 14.11 -18.23 -2.64
N TRP A 465 13.35 -18.20 -1.56
CA TRP A 465 12.56 -19.31 -1.04
C TRP A 465 11.08 -18.94 -0.95
N ILE A 466 10.23 -19.91 -1.25
CA ILE A 466 8.81 -19.89 -0.90
C ILE A 466 8.55 -20.99 0.13
N THR A 467 7.93 -20.59 1.24
CA THR A 467 7.35 -21.50 2.23
C THR A 467 5.84 -21.49 2.12
N LEU A 468 5.26 -22.61 1.71
CA LEU A 468 3.82 -22.83 1.70
C LEU A 468 3.38 -23.35 3.07
N LEU A 469 2.37 -22.71 3.65
CA LEU A 469 1.92 -22.97 5.02
C LEU A 469 0.43 -23.27 5.05
N THR A 470 0.01 -24.32 5.77
CA THR A 470 -1.40 -24.56 6.08
C THR A 470 -1.58 -25.36 7.38
N CYS A 471 -2.80 -25.44 7.89
CA CYS A 471 -3.15 -26.13 9.12
C CYS A 471 -3.09 -27.66 8.97
N LYS A 472 -2.73 -28.35 10.05
CA LYS A 472 -2.74 -29.82 10.14
C LYS A 472 -3.12 -30.26 11.56
N THR A 473 -3.58 -31.50 11.68
CA THR A 473 -3.92 -32.14 12.96
C THR A 473 -5.06 -31.42 13.69
N TYR A 474 -6.27 -31.49 13.12
CA TYR A 474 -7.48 -30.98 13.76
C TYR A 474 -7.87 -31.85 14.96
N ASN A 475 -8.14 -31.23 16.09
CA ASN A 475 -8.69 -31.90 17.27
C ASN A 475 -10.18 -31.58 17.42
N GLU A 476 -11.03 -32.57 17.17
CA GLU A 476 -12.50 -32.42 17.23
C GLU A 476 -13.02 -32.04 18.62
N LYS A 477 -12.31 -32.38 19.70
CA LYS A 477 -12.74 -32.05 21.07
C LYS A 477 -12.49 -30.60 21.44
N THR A 478 -11.40 -30.02 20.95
CA THR A 478 -10.99 -28.66 21.28
C THR A 478 -11.30 -27.65 20.17
N GLY A 479 -11.58 -28.13 18.96
CA GLY A 479 -11.82 -27.29 17.79
C GLY A 479 -10.56 -26.65 17.20
N VAL A 480 -9.36 -27.09 17.60
CA VAL A 480 -8.08 -26.42 17.28
C VAL A 480 -7.19 -27.31 16.41
N TYR A 481 -6.48 -26.68 15.46
CA TYR A 481 -5.40 -27.32 14.70
C TYR A 481 -4.08 -27.21 15.46
N SER A 482 -3.56 -28.35 15.94
CA SER A 482 -2.33 -28.40 16.74
C SER A 482 -1.04 -28.49 15.93
N GLY A 483 -1.13 -28.50 14.59
CA GLY A 483 0.03 -28.50 13.71
C GLY A 483 -0.14 -27.57 12.50
N ARG A 484 0.98 -27.31 11.83
CA ARG A 484 1.04 -26.67 10.52
C ARG A 484 1.88 -27.54 9.58
N ILE A 485 1.47 -27.69 8.33
CA ILE A 485 2.34 -28.19 7.26
C ILE A 485 3.13 -26.99 6.74
N SER A 486 4.45 -27.13 6.72
CA SER A 486 5.40 -26.19 6.11
C SER A 486 6.11 -26.91 4.97
N VAL A 487 5.85 -26.48 3.74
CA VAL A 487 6.57 -26.95 2.54
C VAL A 487 7.46 -25.84 2.05
N ARG A 488 8.76 -26.10 1.96
CA ARG A 488 9.75 -25.09 1.55
C ARG A 488 10.29 -25.45 0.19
N ALA A 489 10.33 -24.47 -0.70
CA ALA A 489 10.82 -24.59 -2.06
C ALA A 489 11.81 -23.46 -2.34
N VAL A 490 12.90 -23.78 -3.03
CA VAL A 490 13.94 -22.81 -3.42
C VAL A 490 13.81 -22.49 -4.90
N LEU A 491 14.09 -21.25 -5.28
CA LEU A 491 14.02 -20.79 -6.66
C LEU A 491 15.01 -21.58 -7.52
N LEU A 492 14.53 -22.04 -8.68
CA LEU A 492 15.33 -22.76 -9.66
C LEU A 492 15.64 -21.90 -10.89
N LYS A 493 14.64 -21.16 -11.38
CA LYS A 493 14.78 -20.27 -12.54
C LYS A 493 13.68 -19.23 -12.62
N VAL A 494 13.95 -18.16 -13.36
CA VAL A 494 13.02 -17.09 -13.71
C VAL A 494 12.93 -16.97 -15.22
N GLU A 495 11.73 -16.80 -15.75
CA GLU A 495 11.45 -16.65 -17.18
C GLU A 495 10.47 -15.49 -17.40
N LEU A 496 10.54 -14.81 -18.54
CA LEU A 496 9.51 -13.84 -18.92
C LEU A 496 8.25 -14.57 -19.38
N GLU A 497 7.09 -14.07 -18.97
CA GLU A 497 5.79 -14.61 -19.38
C GLU A 497 5.59 -14.34 -20.88
N LYS A 498 5.43 -15.41 -21.66
CA LYS A 498 5.24 -15.27 -23.11
C LYS A 498 3.89 -14.63 -23.37
N SER A 499 3.89 -13.48 -24.03
CA SER A 499 2.68 -12.85 -24.57
C SER A 499 1.88 -13.89 -25.38
N PRO A 500 0.55 -13.99 -25.20
CA PRO A 500 -0.25 -14.90 -26.02
C PRO A 500 -0.07 -14.49 -27.47
N ALA A 501 0.53 -15.38 -28.28
CA ALA A 501 0.68 -15.17 -29.70
C ALA A 501 -0.69 -14.84 -30.28
N SER A 502 -0.84 -13.64 -30.85
CA SER A 502 -2.04 -13.26 -31.57
C SER A 502 -2.36 -14.36 -32.58
N SER A 503 -3.52 -14.98 -32.42
CA SER A 503 -4.03 -15.92 -33.40
C SER A 503 -4.27 -15.12 -34.68
N ASN A 504 -3.30 -15.13 -35.59
CA ASN A 504 -3.46 -14.69 -36.97
C ASN A 504 -4.58 -15.52 -37.59
N SER A 505 -5.81 -15.02 -37.56
CA SER A 505 -6.85 -15.47 -38.46
C SER A 505 -6.47 -14.98 -39.86
N ARG A 506 -5.88 -15.86 -40.67
CA ARG A 506 -5.84 -15.64 -42.11
C ARG A 506 -7.20 -16.08 -42.68
N HIS A 507 -7.72 -15.19 -43.53
CA HIS A 507 -8.92 -15.33 -44.36
C HIS A 507 -9.04 -16.65 -45.11
#